data_AF-A0A927SB74-F1
#
_entry.id   AF-A0A927SB74-F1
#
_cell.length_a   1.000
_cell.length_b   1.000
_cell.length_c   1.000
_cell.angle_alpha   90.00
_cell.angle_beta   90.00
_cell.angle_gamma   90.00
#
_symmetry.space_group_name_H-M   'P 1'
#
loop_
_entity.id
_entity.type
_entity.pdbx_description
1 polymer ?
#
loop_
_entity_poly.entity_id
_entity_poly.type
_entity_poly.pdbx_seq_one_letter_code
_entity_poly.pdbx_strand_id
1 'polypeptide(L)'
;MNSEQILKNFLTEDKRLKAFPARRKMKIYALIYLTEKFEAGKEYSEKEVNALLNEWHTFSDPATLRREMFDYGFLNRSRDGRVYRKSENQPTLQDLGIQAE
;
A
#
# COMPACT_ATOMS: atom_id res chain seq x y z
N MET A 1 -11.00 7.06 9.65
CA MET A 1 -10.79 5.67 10.09
C MET A 1 -9.30 5.43 10.20
N ASN A 2 -8.79 5.01 11.36
CA ASN A 2 -7.35 4.75 11.53
C ASN A 2 -7.00 3.36 10.97
N SER A 3 -6.38 3.32 9.80
CA SER A 3 -5.86 2.09 9.16
C SER A 3 -4.99 1.27 10.13
N GLU A 4 -4.15 1.96 10.91
CA GLU A 4 -3.31 1.39 11.96
C GLU A 4 -4.11 0.58 13.02
N GLN A 5 -5.26 1.08 13.48
CA GLN A 5 -6.05 0.40 14.52
C GLN A 5 -6.66 -0.90 14.00
N ILE A 6 -7.08 -0.92 12.75
CA ILE A 6 -7.67 -2.09 12.10
C ILE A 6 -6.60 -3.15 11.84
N LEU A 7 -5.39 -2.70 11.48
CA LEU A 7 -4.23 -3.54 11.24
C LEU A 7 -3.44 -3.90 12.49
N LYS A 8 -3.91 -3.58 13.70
CA LYS A 8 -3.17 -3.80 14.96
C LYS A 8 -2.62 -5.24 15.08
N ASN A 9 -3.39 -6.24 14.64
CA ASN A 9 -2.97 -7.64 14.68
C ASN A 9 -1.99 -8.05 13.57
N PHE A 10 -1.82 -7.21 12.55
CA PHE A 10 -0.92 -7.38 11.40
C PHE A 10 0.32 -6.47 11.46
N LEU A 11 0.41 -5.58 12.45
CA LEU A 11 1.57 -4.73 12.67
C LEU A 11 2.53 -5.34 13.72
N THR A 12 3.82 -5.09 13.56
CA THR A 12 4.86 -5.30 14.57
C THR A 12 4.89 -4.16 15.59
N GLU A 13 5.74 -4.28 16.61
CA GLU A 13 6.02 -3.21 17.58
C GLU A 13 6.54 -1.93 16.89
N ASP A 14 7.37 -2.08 15.85
CA ASP A 14 7.85 -0.99 14.98
C ASP A 14 6.81 -0.49 13.97
N LYS A 15 5.53 -0.87 14.09
CA LYS A 15 4.46 -0.52 13.15
C LYS A 15 4.72 -0.95 11.70
N ARG A 16 5.43 -2.07 11.50
CA ARG A 16 5.66 -2.66 10.17
C ARG A 16 4.66 -3.78 9.92
N LEU A 17 4.23 -3.96 8.68
CA LEU A 17 3.35 -5.06 8.30
C LEU A 17 4.10 -6.39 8.43
N LYS A 18 3.72 -7.20 9.41
CA LYS A 18 4.32 -8.52 9.64
C LYS A 18 3.82 -9.58 8.66
N ALA A 19 2.62 -9.38 8.13
CA ALA A 19 2.00 -10.27 7.15
C ALA A 19 1.02 -9.49 6.28
N PHE A 20 0.90 -9.88 5.01
CA PHE A 20 -0.13 -9.34 4.12
C PHE A 20 -1.45 -10.08 4.32
N PRO A 21 -2.53 -9.41 4.75
CA PRO A 21 -3.80 -10.07 5.05
C PRO A 21 -4.44 -10.70 3.81
N ALA A 22 -5.12 -11.84 3.98
CA ALA A 22 -5.83 -12.50 2.89
C ALA A 22 -7.20 -11.87 2.58
N ARG A 23 -7.87 -11.31 3.59
CA ARG A 23 -9.21 -10.71 3.45
C ARG A 23 -9.15 -9.38 2.69
N ARG A 24 -9.95 -9.22 1.64
CA ARG A 24 -9.99 -8.03 0.77
C ARG A 24 -10.08 -6.71 1.54
N LYS A 25 -11.01 -6.59 2.50
CA LYS A 25 -11.16 -5.40 3.35
C LYS A 25 -9.85 -5.06 4.10
N MET A 26 -9.21 -6.07 4.69
CA MET A 26 -7.94 -5.89 5.42
C MET A 26 -6.77 -5.57 4.47
N LYS A 27 -6.73 -6.17 3.27
CA LYS A 27 -5.76 -5.81 2.24
C LYS A 27 -5.81 -4.33 1.91
N ILE A 28 -7.01 -3.81 1.65
CA ILE A 28 -7.20 -2.41 1.32
C ILE A 28 -6.71 -1.51 2.45
N TYR A 29 -7.00 -1.84 3.71
CA TYR A 29 -6.42 -1.09 4.85
C TYR A 29 -4.89 -1.14 4.88
N ALA A 30 -4.28 -2.29 4.59
CA ALA A 30 -2.82 -2.42 4.50
C ALA A 30 -2.25 -1.56 3.35
N LEU A 31 -2.91 -1.53 2.19
CA LEU A 31 -2.51 -0.70 1.06
C LEU A 31 -2.66 0.80 1.37
N ILE A 32 -3.75 1.21 2.02
CA ILE A 32 -3.94 2.60 2.50
C ILE A 32 -2.78 2.97 3.43
N TYR A 33 -2.51 2.15 4.44
CA TYR A 33 -1.42 2.37 5.40
C TYR A 33 -0.05 2.55 4.72
N LEU A 34 0.26 1.71 3.72
CA LEU A 34 1.49 1.83 2.95
C LEU A 34 1.50 3.09 2.08
N THR A 35 0.38 3.45 1.47
CA THR A 35 0.25 4.62 0.59
C THR A 35 0.43 5.94 1.34
N GLU A 36 0.13 5.97 2.64
CA GLU A 36 0.42 7.10 3.53
C GLU A 36 1.93 7.35 3.68
N LYS A 37 2.78 6.36 3.39
CA LYS A 37 4.25 6.50 3.44
C LYS A 37 4.84 7.07 2.16
N PHE A 38 4.07 7.12 1.07
CA PHE A 38 4.48 7.72 -0.19
C PHE A 38 4.12 9.21 -0.21
N GLU A 39 5.07 10.01 -0.68
CA GLU A 39 4.91 11.44 -0.89
C GLU A 39 4.07 11.70 -2.15
N ALA A 40 3.12 12.63 -2.05
CA ALA A 40 2.32 13.05 -3.20
C ALA A 40 3.17 13.89 -4.16
N GLY A 41 2.99 13.67 -5.47
CA GLY A 41 3.74 14.40 -6.51
C GLY A 41 5.20 13.95 -6.68
N LYS A 42 5.69 12.99 -5.89
CA LYS A 42 7.03 12.43 -6.04
C LYS A 42 7.03 11.21 -6.96
N GLU A 43 8.02 11.17 -7.83
CA GLU A 43 8.33 10.01 -8.66
C GLU A 43 9.34 9.12 -7.94
N TYR A 44 9.05 7.83 -7.88
CA TYR A 44 9.87 6.81 -7.27
C TYR A 44 10.28 5.80 -8.33
N SER A 45 11.56 5.46 -8.39
CA SER A 45 12.03 4.32 -9.16
C SER A 45 11.54 3.03 -8.52
N GLU A 46 11.43 1.94 -9.29
CA GLU A 46 11.15 0.60 -8.75
C GLU A 46 12.00 0.26 -7.51
N LYS A 47 13.30 0.60 -7.55
CA LYS A 47 14.23 0.37 -6.43
C LYS A 47 13.85 1.17 -5.18
N GLU A 48 13.43 2.41 -5.34
CA GLU A 48 13.02 3.28 -4.23
C GLU A 48 11.70 2.79 -3.62
N VAL A 49 10.75 2.39 -4.47
CA VAL A 49 9.50 1.76 -4.00
C VAL A 49 9.80 0.48 -3.23
N ASN A 50 10.69 -0.37 -3.75
CA ASN A 50 11.09 -1.60 -3.05
C ASN A 50 11.74 -1.30 -1.71
N ALA A 51 12.66 -0.34 -1.66
CA ALA A 51 13.32 0.08 -0.43
C ALA A 51 12.30 0.58 0.60
N LEU A 52 11.45 1.53 0.21
CA LEU A 52 10.42 2.09 1.07
C LEU A 52 9.48 0.99 1.57
N LEU A 53 8.96 0.13 0.70
CA LEU A 53 8.11 -0.96 1.11
C LEU A 53 8.84 -1.88 2.09
N ASN A 54 10.08 -2.29 1.81
CA ASN A 54 10.89 -3.12 2.70
C ASN A 54 11.08 -2.51 4.09
N GLU A 55 11.11 -1.17 4.22
CA GLU A 55 11.13 -0.51 5.53
C GLU A 55 9.80 -0.67 6.29
N TRP A 56 8.67 -0.79 5.59
CA TRP A 56 7.33 -0.85 6.17
C TRP A 56 6.70 -2.25 6.24
N HIS A 57 7.36 -3.30 5.75
CA HIS A 57 6.93 -4.69 5.91
C HIS A 57 8.09 -5.64 6.25
N THR A 58 7.79 -6.82 6.80
CA THR A 58 8.82 -7.80 7.24
C THR A 58 8.81 -9.12 6.46
N PHE A 59 7.86 -9.32 5.55
CA PHE A 59 7.73 -10.54 4.76
C PHE A 59 8.52 -10.51 3.43
N SER A 60 9.37 -9.50 3.23
CA SER A 60 10.29 -9.33 2.09
C SER A 60 9.69 -9.57 0.71
N ASP A 61 8.40 -9.24 0.52
CA ASP A 61 7.71 -9.34 -0.75
C ASP A 61 7.13 -7.98 -1.18
N PRO A 62 8.01 -7.00 -1.50
CA PRO A 62 7.58 -5.70 -1.99
C PRO A 62 6.93 -5.81 -3.39
N ALA A 63 7.22 -6.85 -4.16
CA ALA A 63 6.66 -7.06 -5.49
C ALA A 63 5.14 -7.27 -5.47
N THR A 64 4.63 -8.11 -4.57
CA THR A 64 3.18 -8.30 -4.40
C THR A 64 2.52 -7.00 -3.95
N LEU A 65 3.10 -6.31 -2.98
CA LEU A 65 2.57 -5.03 -2.51
C LEU A 65 2.48 -3.99 -3.63
N ARG A 66 3.54 -3.82 -4.43
CA ARG A 66 3.53 -2.91 -5.59
C ARG A 66 2.43 -3.26 -6.59
N ARG A 67 2.27 -4.55 -6.90
CA ARG A 67 1.25 -5.01 -7.83
C ARG A 67 -0.15 -4.71 -7.31
N GLU A 68 -0.44 -5.04 -6.06
CA GLU A 68 -1.74 -4.75 -5.45
C GLU A 68 -1.97 -3.23 -5.36
N MET A 69 -0.99 -2.43 -4.94
CA MET A 69 -1.13 -0.97 -4.88
C MET A 69 -1.45 -0.37 -6.26
N PHE A 70 -0.86 -0.91 -7.33
CA PHE A 70 -1.18 -0.50 -8.70
C PHE A 70 -2.58 -0.98 -9.12
N ASP A 71 -2.91 -2.25 -8.87
CA ASP A 71 -4.18 -2.89 -9.25
C ASP A 71 -5.40 -2.20 -8.61
N TYR A 72 -5.28 -1.86 -7.33
CA TYR A 72 -6.31 -1.12 -6.60
C TYR A 72 -6.29 0.39 -6.88
N GLY A 73 -5.32 0.92 -7.63
CA GLY A 73 -5.26 2.34 -8.01
C GLY A 73 -4.62 3.28 -6.99
N PHE A 74 -3.97 2.77 -5.94
CA PHE A 74 -3.23 3.58 -4.95
C PHE A 74 -1.93 4.18 -5.51
N LEU A 75 -1.25 3.42 -6.38
CA LEU A 75 -0.06 3.85 -7.11
C LEU A 75 -0.34 3.84 -8.61
N ASN A 76 0.23 4.82 -9.31
CA ASN A 76 0.37 4.82 -10.75
C ASN A 76 1.79 4.42 -11.13
N ARG A 77 1.95 3.78 -12.29
CA ARG A 77 3.26 3.47 -12.88
C ARG A 77 3.36 4.02 -14.30
N SER A 78 4.56 4.42 -14.69
CA SER A 78 4.86 4.81 -16.07
C SER A 78 4.69 3.61 -17.01
N ARG A 79 4.49 3.88 -18.30
CA ARG A 79 4.24 2.85 -19.33
C ARG A 79 5.35 1.82 -19.44
N ASP A 80 6.58 2.22 -19.14
CA ASP A 80 7.77 1.35 -19.11
C ASP A 80 7.96 0.62 -17.75
N GLY A 81 7.11 0.90 -16.76
CA GLY A 81 7.15 0.26 -15.44
C GLY A 81 8.29 0.71 -14.51
N ARG A 82 9.17 1.61 -14.97
CA ARG A 82 10.35 2.08 -14.20
C ARG A 82 10.03 3.07 -13.09
N VAL A 83 9.01 3.89 -13.31
CA VAL A 83 8.63 4.98 -12.41
C VAL A 83 7.26 4.69 -11.82
N TYR A 84 7.14 4.88 -10.52
CA TYR A 84 5.93 4.80 -9.73
C TYR A 84 5.66 6.15 -9.10
N ARG A 85 4.39 6.47 -8.90
CA ARG A 85 3.96 7.69 -8.22
C ARG A 85 2.69 7.41 -7.46
N LYS A 86 2.51 8.09 -6.33
CA LYS A 86 1.24 8.06 -5.60
C LYS A 86 0.14 8.60 -6.51
N SER A 87 -0.98 7.89 -6.61
CA SER A 87 -2.12 8.37 -7.39
C SER A 87 -2.65 9.67 -6.81
N GLU A 88 -2.86 10.68 -7.65
CA GLU A 88 -3.45 11.96 -7.22
C GLU A 88 -4.88 11.75 -6.73
N ASN A 89 -5.63 10.86 -7.38
CA ASN A 89 -6.95 10.45 -6.96
C ASN A 89 -6.85 9.10 -6.24
N GLN A 90 -6.91 9.13 -4.90
CA GLN A 90 -6.84 7.94 -4.07
C GLN A 90 -8.21 7.25 -4.04
N PRO A 91 -8.29 5.95 -4.38
CA PRO A 91 -9.55 5.22 -4.37
C PRO A 91 -10.13 5.20 -2.96
N THR A 92 -11.44 5.42 -2.85
CA THR A 92 -12.13 5.34 -1.57
C THR A 92 -12.56 3.90 -1.29
N LEU A 93 -12.86 3.57 -0.03
CA LEU A 93 -13.41 2.25 0.30
C LEU A 93 -14.68 1.93 -0.51
N GLN A 94 -15.51 2.95 -0.77
CA GLN A 94 -16.73 2.83 -1.56
C GLN A 94 -16.43 2.51 -3.03
N ASP A 95 -15.44 3.17 -3.63
CA ASP A 95 -14.97 2.92 -5.00
C ASP A 95 -14.46 1.47 -5.16
N LEU A 96 -13.82 0.95 -4.11
CA LEU A 96 -13.32 -0.43 -4.06
C LEU A 96 -14.38 -1.47 -3.69
N GLY A 97 -15.65 -1.08 -3.55
CA GLY A 97 -16.76 -1.97 -3.20
C GLY A 97 -16.71 -2.49 -1.76
N ILE A 98 -16.03 -1.78 -0.85
CA ILE A 98 -15.97 -2.10 0.57
C ILE A 98 -16.99 -1.27 1.32
N GLN A 99 -18.05 -1.92 1.81
CA GLN A 99 -18.99 -1.28 2.71
C GLN A 99 -18.36 -1.11 4.10
N ALA A 100 -18.35 0.14 4.57
CA ALA A 100 -18.08 0.48 5.96
C ALA A 100 -19.36 0.22 6.77
N GLU A 101 -19.59 -1.06 7.04
CA GLU A 101 -20.57 -1.50 8.05
C GLU A 101 -20.20 -0.99 9.44
#